data_AF-A0A2T7BP24-F1
#
_entry.id   AF-A0A2T7BP24-F1
#
_cell.length_a   1.000
_cell.length_b   1.000
_cell.length_c   1.000
_cell.angle_alpha   90.00
_cell.angle_beta   90.00
_cell.angle_gamma   90.00
#
_symmetry.space_group_name_H-M   'P 1'
#
loop_
_entity.id
_entity.type
_entity.pdbx_description
1 polymer ?
#
loop_
_entity_poly.entity_id
_entity_poly.type
_entity_poly.pdbx_seq_one_letter_code
_entity_poly.pdbx_strand_id
1 'polypeptide(L)'
;MQHTYSWGPRSASFWMAALIALGISFIGLRFLFMPQVAAPAFGIDLPAGSPLLYGLIKGIRDLFSGLVLTYLLWTRNLRVTLVVFSLACLIPMTDGLTIWLANGPKDVQHLCIHWGTAAYGLVTSALMLRSWHRQA
;
A
#
# COMPACT_ATOMS: atom_id res chain seq x y z
N MET A 1 15.30 24.80 -16.57
CA MET A 1 14.24 23.79 -16.75
C MET A 1 13.19 24.01 -15.66
N GLN A 2 12.04 24.56 -16.00
CA GLN A 2 10.99 24.88 -15.03
C GLN A 2 10.16 23.62 -14.76
N HIS A 3 10.30 23.03 -13.57
CA HIS A 3 9.41 21.95 -13.12
C HIS A 3 8.06 22.56 -12.73
N THR A 4 7.08 22.51 -13.63
CA THR A 4 5.70 22.83 -13.28
C THR A 4 5.10 21.67 -12.48
N TYR A 5 4.91 21.87 -11.18
CA TYR A 5 4.27 20.91 -10.28
C TYR A 5 2.74 20.94 -10.47
N SER A 6 2.24 20.27 -11.51
CA SER A 6 0.81 20.20 -11.81
C SER A 6 0.05 19.08 -11.09
N TRP A 7 0.74 18.25 -10.29
CA TRP A 7 0.11 17.26 -9.42
C TRP A 7 0.34 17.60 -7.95
N GLY A 8 -0.73 17.56 -7.15
CA GLY A 8 -0.72 18.03 -5.77
C GLY A 8 -2.12 17.99 -5.14
N PRO A 9 -2.36 18.72 -4.04
CA PRO A 9 -3.60 18.62 -3.24
C PRO A 9 -4.91 18.93 -3.96
N ARG A 10 -4.88 19.50 -5.17
CA ARG A 10 -6.07 19.72 -6.01
C ARG A 10 -6.47 18.49 -6.83
N SER A 11 -5.64 17.44 -6.86
CA SER A 11 -5.88 16.20 -7.59
C SER A 11 -6.51 15.15 -6.69
N ALA A 12 -7.55 14.47 -7.18
CA ALA A 12 -8.11 13.30 -6.50
C ALA A 12 -7.04 12.21 -6.28
N SER A 13 -6.21 11.93 -7.30
CA SER A 13 -5.19 10.88 -7.19
C SER A 13 -4.08 11.19 -6.18
N PHE A 14 -3.88 12.47 -5.82
CA PHE A 14 -2.96 12.85 -4.75
C PHE A 14 -3.48 12.38 -3.40
N TRP A 15 -4.76 12.66 -3.10
CA TRP A 15 -5.36 12.23 -1.84
C TRP A 15 -5.59 10.72 -1.77
N MET A 16 -5.88 10.09 -2.91
CA MET A 16 -5.97 8.63 -2.97
C MET A 16 -4.62 7.95 -2.66
N ALA A 17 -3.54 8.46 -3.24
CA ALA A 17 -2.20 7.97 -2.92
C ALA A 17 -1.81 8.27 -1.45
N ALA A 18 -2.20 9.44 -0.93
CA ALA A 18 -1.99 9.79 0.48
C ALA A 18 -2.73 8.85 1.43
N LEU A 19 -3.96 8.45 1.10
CA LEU A 19 -4.72 7.47 1.88
C LEU A 19 -3.96 6.14 1.98
N ILE A 20 -3.40 5.65 0.88
CA ILE A 20 -2.59 4.43 0.88
C ILE A 20 -1.30 4.62 1.67
N ALA A 21 -0.60 5.74 1.51
CA ALA A 21 0.63 6.02 2.25
C ALA A 21 0.41 6.01 3.77
N LEU A 22 -0.68 6.64 4.23
CA LEU A 22 -1.08 6.64 5.64
C LEU A 22 -1.54 5.26 6.10
N GLY A 23 -2.37 4.59 5.31
CA GLY A 23 -2.91 3.26 5.62
C GLY A 23 -1.81 2.21 5.77
N ILE A 24 -0.86 2.15 4.84
CA ILE A 24 0.23 1.17 4.90
C ILE A 24 1.24 1.50 6.01
N SER A 25 1.45 2.79 6.32
CA SER A 25 2.24 3.20 7.49
C SER A 25 1.58 2.73 8.79
N PHE A 26 0.26 2.89 8.90
CA PHE A 26 -0.50 2.41 10.04
C PHE A 26 -0.43 0.89 10.18
N ILE A 27 -0.60 0.13 9.08
CA ILE A 27 -0.45 -1.33 9.08
C ILE A 27 0.97 -1.73 9.52
N GLY A 28 1.99 -1.07 8.98
CA GLY A 28 3.38 -1.33 9.35
C GLY A 28 3.64 -1.13 10.84
N LEU A 29 3.22 0.01 11.40
CA LEU A 29 3.31 0.30 12.84
C LEU A 29 2.54 -0.75 13.66
N ARG A 30 1.35 -1.15 13.22
CA ARG A 30 0.54 -2.16 13.92
C ARG A 30 1.25 -3.53 13.95
N PHE A 31 1.92 -3.94 12.87
CA PHE A 31 2.71 -5.18 12.85
C PHE A 31 3.97 -5.09 13.71
N LEU A 32 4.61 -3.92 13.80
CA LEU A 32 5.79 -3.69 14.66
C LEU A 32 5.44 -3.75 16.15
N PHE A 33 4.34 -3.12 16.56
CA PHE A 33 4.00 -2.93 17.98
C PHE A 33 2.94 -3.88 18.51
N MET A 34 2.05 -4.39 17.65
CA MET A 34 0.92 -5.25 18.03
C MET A 34 0.76 -6.46 17.08
N PRO A 35 1.84 -7.24 16.83
CA PRO A 35 1.81 -8.32 15.84
C PRO A 35 0.74 -9.39 16.14
N GLN A 36 0.46 -9.65 17.42
CA GLN A 36 -0.54 -10.61 17.87
C GLN A 36 -1.97 -10.25 17.45
N VAL A 37 -2.23 -8.95 17.26
CA VAL A 37 -3.53 -8.44 16.81
C VAL A 37 -3.50 -8.15 15.30
N ALA A 38 -2.34 -7.76 14.77
CA ALA A 38 -2.17 -7.41 13.37
C ALA A 38 -2.27 -8.64 12.45
N ALA A 39 -1.61 -9.74 12.80
CA ALA A 39 -1.56 -10.94 11.97
C ALA A 39 -2.94 -11.56 11.73
N PRO A 40 -3.77 -11.85 12.76
CA PRO A 40 -5.11 -12.41 12.53
C PRO A 40 -6.00 -11.46 11.73
N ALA A 41 -5.92 -10.15 11.97
CA ALA A 41 -6.68 -9.15 11.23
C ALA A 41 -6.26 -9.01 9.75
N PHE A 42 -5.12 -9.58 9.37
CA PHE A 42 -4.60 -9.62 8.01
C PHE A 42 -4.84 -10.98 7.33
N GLY A 43 -5.51 -11.91 8.02
CA GLY A 43 -5.77 -13.28 7.57
C GLY A 43 -4.63 -14.24 7.85
N ILE A 44 -3.66 -13.86 8.68
CA ILE A 44 -2.47 -14.67 8.94
C ILE A 44 -2.65 -15.39 10.27
N ASP A 45 -2.80 -16.71 10.20
CA ASP A 45 -2.76 -17.57 11.37
C ASP A 45 -1.33 -18.07 11.61
N LEU A 46 -0.77 -17.71 12.77
CA LEU A 46 0.63 -17.96 13.11
C LEU A 46 0.71 -18.83 14.37
N PRO A 47 1.54 -19.89 14.38
CA PRO A 47 1.79 -20.68 15.57
C PRO A 47 2.27 -19.80 16.74
N ALA A 48 1.92 -20.18 17.97
CA ALA A 48 2.31 -19.46 19.17
C ALA A 48 3.83 -19.16 19.20
N GLY A 49 4.19 -17.89 19.42
CA GLY A 49 5.59 -17.43 19.49
C GLY A 49 6.22 -16.92 18.18
N SER A 50 5.65 -17.27 17.01
CA SER A 50 6.09 -16.74 15.70
C SER A 50 5.63 -15.31 15.33
N PRO A 51 4.57 -14.72 15.92
CA PRO A 51 4.05 -13.41 15.49
C PRO A 51 5.01 -12.24 15.62
N LEU A 52 5.91 -12.26 16.63
CA LEU A 52 6.83 -11.15 16.83
C LEU A 52 7.85 -11.03 15.69
N LEU A 53 8.55 -12.11 15.35
CA LEU A 53 9.56 -12.08 14.28
C LEU A 53 8.93 -11.77 12.92
N TYR A 54 7.80 -12.42 12.61
CA TYR A 54 7.06 -12.16 11.38
C TYR A 54 6.59 -10.70 11.33
N GLY A 55 6.01 -10.20 12.42
CA GLY A 55 5.49 -8.85 12.51
C GLY A 55 6.59 -7.79 12.40
N LEU A 56 7.78 -8.03 12.92
CA LEU A 56 8.92 -7.12 12.73
C LEU A 56 9.32 -7.03 11.25
N ILE A 57 9.46 -8.18 10.57
CA ILE A 57 9.87 -8.24 9.16
C ILE A 57 8.81 -7.62 8.25
N LYS A 58 7.52 -7.95 8.44
CA LYS A 58 6.43 -7.36 7.65
C LYS A 58 6.25 -5.89 7.98
N GLY A 59 6.21 -5.56 9.27
CA GLY A 59 5.91 -4.22 9.75
C GLY A 59 6.88 -3.17 9.24
N ILE A 60 8.18 -3.47 9.21
CA ILE A 60 9.17 -2.51 8.69
C ILE A 60 9.04 -2.31 7.17
N ARG A 61 8.66 -3.33 6.40
CA ARG A 61 8.47 -3.22 4.94
C ARG A 61 7.27 -2.34 4.60
N ASP A 62 6.17 -2.53 5.33
CA ASP A 62 4.94 -1.75 5.15
C ASP A 62 5.16 -0.28 5.58
N LEU A 63 5.82 -0.06 6.73
CA LEU A 63 6.17 1.28 7.19
C LEU A 63 7.13 1.99 6.23
N PHE A 64 8.18 1.29 5.77
CA PHE A 64 9.11 1.83 4.78
C PHE A 64 8.38 2.26 3.51
N SER A 65 7.48 1.42 2.99
CA SER A 65 6.70 1.71 1.79
C SER A 65 5.83 2.97 1.98
N GLY A 66 5.18 3.10 3.14
CA GLY A 66 4.38 4.27 3.48
C GLY A 66 5.21 5.56 3.60
N LEU A 67 6.39 5.49 4.20
CA LEU A 67 7.32 6.62 4.30
C LEU A 67 7.85 7.06 2.93
N VAL A 68 8.21 6.11 2.06
CA VAL A 68 8.62 6.40 0.67
C VAL A 68 7.49 7.12 -0.06
N LEU A 69 6.26 6.61 -0.01
CA LEU A 69 5.12 7.27 -0.65
C LEU A 69 4.84 8.66 -0.07
N THR A 70 4.95 8.82 1.25
CA THR A 70 4.79 10.11 1.92
C THR A 70 5.81 11.13 1.43
N TYR A 71 7.07 10.72 1.27
CA TYR A 71 8.13 11.57 0.72
C TYR A 71 7.87 11.95 -0.75
N LEU A 72 7.38 11.01 -1.56
CA LEU A 72 7.02 11.26 -2.96
C LEU A 72 5.83 12.23 -3.09
N LEU A 73 4.83 12.11 -2.20
CA LEU A 73 3.73 13.07 -2.08
C LEU A 73 4.22 14.45 -1.66
N TRP A 74 5.15 14.53 -0.70
CA TRP A 74 5.75 15.79 -0.25
C TRP A 74 6.48 16.51 -1.39
N THR A 75 7.31 15.78 -2.14
CA THR A 75 8.08 16.33 -3.28
C THR A 75 7.22 16.54 -4.53
N ARG A 76 5.99 16.01 -4.57
CA ARG A 76 5.01 16.17 -5.66
C ARG A 76 5.54 15.73 -7.03
N ASN A 77 6.47 14.77 -7.05
CA ASN A 77 7.01 14.25 -8.30
C ASN A 77 6.06 13.20 -8.90
N LEU A 78 5.14 13.63 -9.76
CA LEU A 78 4.11 12.76 -10.35
C LEU A 78 4.70 11.51 -11.02
N ARG A 79 5.77 11.66 -11.81
CA ARG A 79 6.35 10.56 -12.60
C ARG A 79 6.93 9.48 -11.69
N VAL A 80 7.75 9.89 -10.72
CA VAL A 80 8.35 8.94 -9.76
C VAL A 80 7.28 8.33 -8.87
N THR A 81 6.32 9.13 -8.39
CA THR A 81 5.20 8.62 -7.58
C THR A 81 4.38 7.60 -8.35
N LEU A 82 4.03 7.87 -9.61
CA LEU A 82 3.28 6.93 -10.46
C LEU A 82 4.00 5.59 -10.59
N VAL A 83 5.30 5.60 -10.91
CA VAL A 83 6.07 4.36 -11.11
C VAL A 83 6.17 3.59 -9.80
N VAL A 84 6.62 4.24 -8.72
CA VAL A 84 6.82 3.58 -7.42
C VAL A 84 5.50 3.06 -6.85
N PHE A 85 4.44 3.87 -6.91
CA PHE A 85 3.11 3.48 -6.42
C PHE A 85 2.53 2.30 -7.22
N SER A 86 2.67 2.31 -8.55
CA SER A 86 2.19 1.20 -9.39
C SER A 86 2.93 -0.10 -9.12
N LEU A 87 4.25 -0.05 -8.90
CA LEU A 87 5.03 -1.22 -8.49
C LEU A 87 4.66 -1.69 -7.09
N ALA A 88 4.37 -0.77 -6.17
CA ALA A 88 3.94 -1.10 -4.81
C ALA A 88 2.61 -1.87 -4.78
N CYS A 89 1.75 -1.75 -5.80
CA CYS A 89 0.53 -2.56 -5.93
C CYS A 89 0.82 -4.07 -6.03
N LEU A 90 2.04 -4.48 -6.39
CA LEU A 90 2.42 -5.89 -6.35
C LEU A 90 2.32 -6.47 -4.93
N ILE A 91 2.57 -5.66 -3.89
CA ILE A 91 2.52 -6.09 -2.49
C ILE A 91 1.12 -6.61 -2.10
N PRO A 92 0.03 -5.82 -2.18
CA PRO A 92 -1.31 -6.32 -1.84
C PRO A 92 -1.79 -7.41 -2.80
N MET A 93 -1.32 -7.45 -4.06
CA MET A 93 -1.64 -8.56 -4.96
C MET A 93 -1.00 -9.87 -4.48
N THR A 94 0.27 -9.84 -4.09
CA THR A 94 0.96 -11.01 -3.56
C THR A 94 0.43 -11.40 -2.18
N ASP A 95 0.14 -10.44 -1.30
CA ASP A 95 -0.46 -10.70 0.01
C ASP A 95 -1.83 -11.39 -0.16
N GLY A 96 -2.67 -10.87 -1.07
CA GLY A 96 -3.98 -11.46 -1.37
C GLY A 96 -3.88 -12.87 -1.96
N LEU A 97 -2.90 -13.13 -2.82
CA LEU A 97 -2.62 -14.46 -3.33
C LEU A 97 -2.14 -15.40 -2.22
N THR A 98 -1.24 -14.94 -1.34
CA THR A 98 -0.75 -15.74 -0.21
C THR A 98 -1.90 -16.11 0.74
N ILE A 99 -2.77 -15.16 1.09
CA ILE A 99 -3.95 -15.45 1.93
C ILE A 99 -4.91 -16.41 1.22
N TRP A 100 -5.14 -16.24 -0.08
CA TRP A 100 -5.99 -17.16 -0.84
C TRP A 100 -5.43 -18.59 -0.84
N LEU A 101 -4.12 -18.75 -1.02
CA LEU A 101 -3.46 -20.06 -0.98
C LEU A 101 -3.49 -20.70 0.40
N ALA A 102 -3.34 -19.90 1.47
CA ALA A 102 -3.32 -20.39 2.85
C ALA A 102 -4.72 -20.72 3.39
N ASN A 103 -5.70 -19.84 3.17
CA ASN A 103 -7.02 -19.89 3.83
C ASN A 103 -8.14 -20.32 2.88
N GLY A 104 -7.89 -20.29 1.56
CA GLY A 104 -8.88 -20.60 0.53
C GLY A 104 -9.82 -19.44 0.19
N PRO A 105 -10.67 -19.60 -0.83
CA PRO A 105 -11.55 -18.54 -1.36
C PRO A 105 -12.68 -18.12 -0.42
N LYS A 106 -12.95 -18.89 0.64
CA LYS A 106 -14.03 -18.59 1.61
C LYS A 106 -13.65 -17.51 2.61
N ASP A 107 -12.36 -17.16 2.71
CA ASP A 107 -11.89 -16.07 3.57
C ASP A 107 -12.11 -14.69 2.91
N VAL A 108 -13.37 -14.41 2.59
CA VAL A 108 -13.77 -13.24 1.79
C VAL A 108 -13.34 -11.94 2.47
N GLN A 109 -13.42 -11.86 3.80
CA GLN A 109 -13.07 -10.66 4.54
C GLN A 109 -11.61 -10.26 4.31
N HIS A 110 -10.65 -11.17 4.51
CA HIS A 110 -9.24 -10.85 4.35
C HIS A 110 -8.85 -10.70 2.88
N LEU A 111 -9.45 -11.48 1.98
CA LEU A 111 -9.26 -11.33 0.53
C LEU A 111 -9.72 -9.95 0.04
N CYS A 112 -10.83 -9.43 0.54
CA CYS A 112 -11.32 -8.10 0.19
C CYS A 112 -10.36 -6.98 0.62
N ILE A 113 -9.67 -7.13 1.76
CA ILE A 113 -8.67 -6.15 2.20
C ILE A 113 -7.53 -6.07 1.19
N HIS A 114 -6.99 -7.21 0.77
CA HIS A 114 -5.84 -7.28 -0.13
C HIS A 114 -6.21 -6.89 -1.56
N TRP A 115 -7.17 -7.59 -2.15
CA TRP A 115 -7.56 -7.34 -3.54
C TRP A 115 -8.28 -6.02 -3.71
N GLY A 116 -9.02 -5.55 -2.71
CA GLY A 116 -9.60 -4.21 -2.69
C GLY A 116 -8.54 -3.11 -2.67
N THR A 117 -7.49 -3.28 -1.85
CA THR A 117 -6.35 -2.35 -1.82
C THR A 117 -5.59 -2.36 -3.16
N ALA A 118 -5.36 -3.53 -3.76
CA ALA A 118 -4.72 -3.65 -5.06
C ALA A 118 -5.54 -2.95 -6.16
N ALA A 119 -6.85 -3.21 -6.22
CA ALA A 119 -7.76 -2.57 -7.17
C ALA A 119 -7.80 -1.05 -6.99
N TYR A 120 -7.90 -0.57 -5.76
CA TYR A 120 -7.84 0.86 -5.43
C TYR A 120 -6.52 1.48 -5.91
N GLY A 121 -5.40 0.79 -5.66
CA GLY A 121 -4.08 1.21 -6.09
C GLY A 121 -3.98 1.32 -7.62
N LEU A 122 -4.42 0.31 -8.36
CA LEU A 122 -4.41 0.33 -9.83
C LEU A 122 -5.28 1.45 -10.42
N VAL A 123 -6.46 1.71 -9.84
CA VAL A 123 -7.30 2.85 -10.23
C VAL A 123 -6.59 4.18 -9.96
N THR A 124 -5.94 4.31 -8.80
CA THR A 124 -5.15 5.50 -8.45
C THR A 124 -4.01 5.73 -9.45
N SER A 125 -3.27 4.68 -9.78
CA SER A 125 -2.20 4.70 -10.81
C SER A 125 -2.73 5.12 -12.18
N ALA A 126 -3.87 4.58 -12.62
CA ALA A 126 -4.48 4.96 -13.89
C ALA A 126 -4.85 6.46 -13.95
N LEU A 127 -5.35 7.03 -12.84
CA LEU A 127 -5.64 8.45 -12.73
C LEU A 127 -4.37 9.32 -12.74
N MET A 128 -3.29 8.85 -12.10
CA MET A 128 -1.98 9.50 -12.15
C MET A 128 -1.39 9.48 -13.57
N LEU A 129 -1.47 8.35 -14.26
CA LEU A 129 -1.05 8.20 -15.66
C LEU A 129 -1.82 9.14 -16.59
N ARG A 130 -3.14 9.20 -16.45
CA ARG A 130 -3.98 10.17 -17.18
C ARG A 130 -3.60 11.63 -16.88
N SER A 131 -3.18 11.91 -15.64
CA SER A 131 -2.72 13.25 -15.26
C SER A 131 -1.37 13.57 -15.89
N TRP A 132 -0.46 12.59 -15.98
CA TRP A 132 0.83 12.76 -16.63
C TRP A 132 0.65 13.06 -18.12
N HIS A 133 -0.17 12.29 -18.84
CA HIS A 133 -0.42 12.53 -20.27
C HIS A 133 -1.04 13.90 -20.58
N ARG A 134 -1.75 14.52 -19.61
CA ARG A 134 -2.30 15.88 -19.78
C ARG A 134 -1.28 16.99 -19.51
N GLN A 135 -0.15 16.65 -18.90
CA GLN A 135 0.91 17.59 -18.50
C GLN A 135 2.18 17.46 -19.36
N ALA A 136 2.24 16.43 -20.21
CA ALA A 136 3.31 16.17 -21.17
C ALA A 136 2.99 16.86 -22.51
#